data_AF-A0A1A0WBK0-F1
#
_entry.id   AF-A0A1A0WBK0-F1
#
_cell.length_a   1.000
_cell.length_b   1.000
_cell.length_c   1.000
_cell.angle_alpha   90.00
_cell.angle_beta   90.00
_cell.angle_gamma   90.00
#
_symmetry.space_group_name_H-M   'P 1'
#
loop_
_entity.id
_entity.type
_entity.pdbx_description
1 polymer ?
#
loop_
_entity_poly.entity_id
_entity_poly.type
_entity_poly.pdbx_seq_one_letter_code
_entity_poly.pdbx_strand_id
1 'polypeptide(L)'
;MATAKRTVDLDTAEFEVFQLDLDEAERSAFLGDPTGFIRELLGEEHVVNRVLIDTAIMNGVCAGGTWELRHVLSGPGKSTHMLFCINPV
;
A
#
# COMPACT_ATOMS: atom_id res chain seq x y z
N MET A 1 -26.56 -10.99 -14.45
CA MET A 1 -26.44 -10.83 -12.98
C MET A 1 -24.98 -10.99 -12.60
N ALA A 2 -24.43 -10.11 -11.77
CA ALA A 2 -23.10 -10.30 -11.19
C ALA A 2 -23.20 -11.12 -9.90
N THR A 3 -22.25 -12.01 -9.66
CA THR A 3 -22.15 -12.81 -8.42
C THR A 3 -20.75 -12.69 -7.85
N ALA A 4 -20.64 -12.42 -6.55
CA ALA A 4 -19.36 -12.40 -5.84
C ALA A 4 -19.17 -13.72 -5.06
N LYS A 5 -17.94 -14.23 -5.03
CA LYS A 5 -17.54 -15.38 -4.21
C LYS A 5 -16.37 -14.97 -3.34
N ARG A 6 -16.45 -15.29 -2.04
CA ARG A 6 -15.33 -15.12 -1.11
C ARG A 6 -14.30 -16.21 -1.41
N THR A 7 -13.06 -15.82 -1.67
CA THR A 7 -11.98 -16.73 -2.09
C THR A 7 -10.88 -16.86 -1.03
N VAL A 8 -10.99 -16.11 0.07
CA VAL A 8 -10.01 -16.08 1.17
C VAL A 8 -10.78 -16.05 2.49
N ASP A 9 -10.30 -16.82 3.47
CA ASP A 9 -10.81 -16.77 4.84
C ASP A 9 -10.10 -15.65 5.62
N LEU A 10 -10.87 -14.79 6.28
CA LEU A 10 -10.35 -13.57 6.92
C LEU A 10 -9.48 -13.90 8.15
N ASP A 11 -9.74 -15.04 8.80
CA ASP A 11 -8.97 -15.49 9.96
C ASP A 11 -7.53 -15.91 9.61
N THR A 12 -7.21 -15.99 8.31
CA THR A 12 -5.89 -16.37 7.77
C THR A 12 -5.17 -15.26 7.02
N ALA A 13 -5.81 -14.10 6.85
CA ALA A 13 -5.21 -12.97 6.16
C ALA A 13 -4.33 -12.19 7.14
N GLU A 14 -3.02 -12.19 6.91
CA GLU A 14 -2.10 -11.32 7.63
C GLU A 14 -2.24 -9.90 7.08
N PHE A 15 -2.39 -8.95 8.01
CA PHE A 15 -2.59 -7.54 7.70
C PHE A 15 -1.62 -6.70 8.51
N GLU A 16 -0.83 -5.91 7.81
CA GLU A 16 0.11 -4.99 8.42
C GLU A 16 -0.18 -3.57 7.96
N VAL A 17 -0.03 -2.62 8.87
CA VAL A 17 -0.27 -1.20 8.62
C VAL A 17 0.97 -0.42 9.02
N PHE A 18 1.52 0.31 8.06
CA PHE A 18 2.68 1.16 8.25
C PHE A 18 2.28 2.61 8.02
N GLN A 19 2.57 3.46 8.99
CA GLN A 19 2.52 4.90 8.77
C GLN A 19 3.82 5.33 8.10
N LEU A 20 3.73 5.98 6.95
CA LEU A 20 4.89 6.48 6.23
C LEU A 20 5.08 7.97 6.54
N ASP A 21 6.21 8.28 7.16
CA ASP A 21 6.70 9.66 7.32
C ASP A 21 7.75 9.89 6.23
N LEU A 22 7.32 10.53 5.14
CA LEU A 22 8.15 10.78 3.96
C LEU A 22 8.25 12.27 3.71
N ASP A 23 9.47 12.74 3.48
CA ASP A 23 9.71 14.09 2.98
C ASP A 23 9.31 14.25 1.50
N GLU A 24 9.46 15.45 0.94
CA GLU A 24 9.07 15.73 -0.45
C GLU A 24 9.89 14.92 -1.47
N ALA A 25 11.19 14.73 -1.21
CA ALA A 25 12.07 13.99 -2.11
C ALA A 25 11.72 12.50 -2.10
N GLU A 26 11.46 11.93 -0.92
CA GLU A 26 11.04 10.55 -0.73
C GLU A 26 9.65 10.29 -1.33
N ARG A 27 8.70 11.22 -1.17
CA ARG A 27 7.39 11.14 -1.84
C ARG A 27 7.55 11.13 -3.36
N SER A 28 8.43 11.97 -3.90
CA SER A 28 8.72 12.00 -5.33
C SER A 28 9.35 10.68 -5.81
N ALA A 29 10.32 10.15 -5.05
CA ALA A 29 10.96 8.87 -5.34
C ALA A 29 9.95 7.71 -5.31
N PHE A 30 9.09 7.66 -4.29
CA PHE A 30 8.02 6.67 -4.18
C PHE A 30 7.11 6.71 -5.42
N LEU A 31 6.66 7.90 -5.84
CA LEU A 31 5.77 8.03 -7.00
C LEU A 31 6.45 7.70 -8.33
N GLY A 32 7.78 7.82 -8.41
CA GLY A 32 8.57 7.44 -9.59
C GLY A 32 8.74 5.93 -9.75
N ASP A 33 8.94 5.19 -8.66
CA ASP A 33 8.97 3.72 -8.65
C ASP A 33 8.39 3.16 -7.34
N PRO A 34 7.06 3.03 -7.24
CA PRO A 34 6.42 2.57 -6.01
C PRO A 34 6.83 1.15 -5.60
N THR A 35 7.10 0.28 -6.59
CA THR A 35 7.43 -1.12 -6.31
C THR A 35 8.86 -1.25 -5.83
N GLY A 36 9.82 -0.59 -6.50
CA GLY A 36 11.21 -0.55 -6.06
C GLY A 36 11.35 0.10 -4.69
N PHE A 37 10.68 1.22 -4.46
CA PHE A 37 10.73 1.93 -3.18
C PHE A 37 10.23 1.06 -2.02
N ILE A 38 9.07 0.40 -2.16
CA ILE A 38 8.55 -0.47 -1.08
C ILE A 38 9.47 -1.67 -0.84
N ARG A 39 10.06 -2.26 -1.88
CA ARG A 39 11.02 -3.35 -1.72
C ARG A 39 12.27 -2.93 -0.95
N GLU A 40 12.77 -1.72 -1.22
CA GLU A 40 13.90 -1.16 -0.49
C GLU A 40 13.53 -0.85 0.96
N LEU A 41 12.35 -0.26 1.18
CA LEU A 41 11.87 0.17 2.50
C LEU A 41 11.59 -1.02 3.44
N LEU A 42 10.90 -2.06 2.95
CA LEU A 42 10.47 -3.20 3.76
C LEU A 42 11.46 -4.38 3.73
N GLY A 43 12.44 -4.35 2.82
CA GLY A 43 13.45 -5.38 2.69
C GLY A 43 12.94 -6.71 2.12
N GLU A 44 13.80 -7.74 2.20
CA GLU A 44 13.59 -9.04 1.55
C GLU A 44 12.48 -9.91 2.19
N GLU A 45 12.03 -9.55 3.39
CA GLU A 45 10.94 -10.25 4.09
C GLU A 45 9.58 -10.04 3.40
N HIS A 46 9.43 -8.95 2.64
CA HIS A 46 8.19 -8.61 1.95
C HIS A 46 8.27 -8.84 0.44
N VAL A 47 7.41 -9.72 -0.06
CA VAL A 47 7.27 -9.94 -1.51
C VAL A 47 6.35 -8.87 -2.10
N VAL A 48 6.87 -7.87 -2.80
CA VAL A 48 6.02 -6.82 -3.41
C VAL A 48 5.57 -7.21 -4.82
N ASN A 49 4.33 -7.69 -4.96
CA ASN A 49 3.74 -8.10 -6.24
C ASN A 49 2.81 -7.06 -6.86
N ARG A 50 2.09 -6.31 -6.02
CA ARG A 50 1.15 -5.29 -6.46
C ARG A 50 1.18 -4.11 -5.49
N VAL A 51 1.25 -2.92 -6.06
CA VAL A 51 1.09 -1.66 -5.34
C VAL A 51 -0.15 -0.95 -5.88
N LEU A 52 -1.08 -0.60 -5.00
CA LEU A 52 -2.23 0.23 -5.30
C LEU A 52 -2.02 1.58 -4.58
N ILE A 53 -2.23 2.67 -5.29
CA ILE A 53 -2.06 4.02 -4.73
C ILE A 53 -3.40 4.73 -4.78
N ASP A 54 -3.78 5.32 -3.66
CA ASP A 54 -4.97 6.14 -3.57
C ASP A 54 -4.90 7.31 -4.57
N THR A 55 -5.98 7.50 -5.32
CA THR A 55 -6.11 8.59 -6.29
C THR A 55 -5.92 9.97 -5.67
N ALA A 56 -6.24 10.15 -4.38
CA ALA A 56 -5.98 11.41 -3.69
C ALA A 56 -4.48 11.74 -3.62
N ILE A 57 -3.62 10.72 -3.46
CA ILE A 57 -2.16 10.87 -3.50
C ILE A 57 -1.71 11.19 -4.92
N MET A 58 -2.18 10.41 -5.91
CA MET A 58 -1.81 10.61 -7.32
C MET A 58 -2.19 12.00 -7.85
N ASN A 59 -3.28 12.57 -7.35
CA ASN A 59 -3.75 13.90 -7.74
C ASN A 59 -3.18 15.04 -6.87
N GLY A 60 -2.27 14.75 -5.94
CA GLY A 60 -1.66 15.77 -5.07
C GLY A 60 -2.63 16.39 -4.05
N VAL A 61 -3.78 15.77 -3.80
CA VAL A 61 -4.81 16.26 -2.87
C VAL A 61 -4.48 15.90 -1.43
N CYS A 62 -3.53 14.99 -1.21
CA CYS A 62 -3.03 14.59 0.11
C CYS A 62 -1.93 15.55 0.68
N ALA A 63 -2.01 16.84 0.38
CA ALA A 63 -1.02 17.83 0.81
C ALA A 63 -1.24 18.19 2.30
N GLY A 64 -0.62 17.42 3.19
CA GLY A 64 -0.73 17.55 4.66
C GLY A 64 -1.36 16.35 5.36
N GLY A 65 -1.86 15.38 4.59
CA GLY A 65 -2.30 14.09 5.11
C GLY A 65 -1.12 13.13 5.33
N THR A 66 -1.32 12.19 6.24
CA THR A 66 -0.38 11.10 6.52
C THR A 66 -0.55 10.01 5.48
N TRP A 67 0.54 9.44 4.99
CA TRP A 67 0.48 8.29 4.08
C TRP A 67 0.47 6.99 4.90
N GLU A 68 -0.45 6.08 4.59
CA GLU A 68 -0.57 4.80 5.26
C GLU A 68 -0.42 3.66 4.25
N LEU A 69 0.59 2.81 4.44
CA LEU A 69 0.80 1.62 3.63
C LEU A 69 0.18 0.41 4.33
N ARG A 70 -0.81 -0.20 3.68
CA ARG A 70 -1.43 -1.45 4.13
C ARG A 70 -0.91 -2.60 3.32
N HIS A 71 -0.37 -3.61 3.99
CA HIS A 71 0.04 -4.87 3.37
C HIS A 71 -0.99 -5.96 3.67
N VAL A 72 -1.46 -6.63 2.64
CA VAL A 72 -2.34 -7.80 2.73
C VAL A 72 -1.63 -9.00 2.11
N LEU A 73 -1.43 -10.05 2.91
CA LEU A 73 -1.03 -11.36 2.42
C LEU A 73 -2.28 -12.25 2.25
N SER A 74 -2.56 -12.67 1.02
CA SER A 74 -3.76 -13.45 0.67
C SER A 74 -3.39 -14.81 0.05
N GLY A 75 -2.76 -15.65 0.86
CA GLY A 75 -2.27 -16.97 0.46
C GLY A 75 -0.94 -16.94 -0.31
N PRO A 76 -0.48 -18.10 -0.82
CA PRO A 76 0.87 -18.26 -1.37
C PRO A 76 1.14 -17.28 -2.52
N GLY A 77 2.12 -16.39 -2.33
CA GLY A 77 2.59 -15.48 -3.37
C GLY A 77 1.62 -14.35 -3.75
N LYS A 78 0.61 -14.03 -2.93
CA LYS A 78 -0.26 -12.87 -3.18
C LYS A 78 -0.11 -11.83 -2.08
N SER A 79 0.84 -10.93 -2.29
CA SER A 79 1.02 -9.75 -1.46
C SER A 79 0.59 -8.50 -2.22
N THR A 80 -0.30 -7.73 -1.59
CA THR A 80 -0.77 -6.44 -2.10
C THR A 80 -0.44 -5.35 -1.10
N HIS A 81 0.23 -4.32 -1.57
CA HIS A 81 0.52 -3.11 -0.81
C HIS A 81 -0.41 -2.00 -1.30
N MET A 82 -1.09 -1.33 -0.39
CA MET A 82 -2.07 -0.30 -0.71
C MET A 82 -1.70 0.96 0.05
N LEU A 83 -1.35 2.01 -0.67
CA LEU A 83 -1.02 3.31 -0.10
C LEU A 83 -2.26 4.19 -0.03
N PHE A 84 -2.61 4.63 1.16
CA PHE A 84 -3.78 5.46 1.46
C PHE A 84 -3.37 6.85 1.91
N CYS A 85 -4.16 7.85 1.50
CA CYS A 85 -4.11 9.16 2.13
C CYS A 85 -5.02 9.17 3.36
N ILE A 86 -4.45 9.40 4.53
CA ILE A 86 -5.20 9.63 5.76
C ILE A 86 -5.27 11.14 5.99
N ASN A 87 -6.38 11.75 5.58
CA ASN A 87 -6.68 13.12 5.95
C ASN A 87 -7.13 13.16 7.42
N PRO A 88 -6.65 14.12 8.22
CA PRO A 88 -7.25 14.37 9.53
C PRO A 88 -8.71 14.76 9.33
N VAL A 89 -9.61 14.04 9.99
CA VAL A 89 -11.05 14.34 10.03
C VAL A 89 -11.30 15.60 10.85
#